data_AF-A0A2D9CBC2-F1
#
_entry.id   AF-A0A2D9CBC2-F1
#
_cell.length_a   1.000
_cell.length_b   1.000
_cell.length_c   1.000
_cell.angle_alpha   90.00
_cell.angle_beta   90.00
_cell.angle_gamma   90.00
#
_symmetry.space_group_name_H-M   'P 1'
#
loop_
_entity.id
_entity.type
_entity.pdbx_description
1 polymer ?
#
loop_
_entity_poly.entity_id
_entity_poly.type
_entity_poly.pdbx_seq_one_letter_code
_entity_poly.pdbx_strand_id
1 'polypeptide(L)' 'MEKKAFSFDDFDADTLRKMGVAKPRTKTFTAEHERQFAIKVLNVICSLQKSERSRVLRRAVTMNET' A
#
# COMPACT_ATOMS: atom_id res chain seq x y z
N MET A 1 -28.14 7.30 -29.30
CA MET A 1 -27.94 6.25 -28.28
C MET A 1 -26.64 6.58 -27.54
N GLU A 2 -26.73 7.11 -26.33
CA GLU A 2 -25.57 7.45 -25.51
C GLU A 2 -24.87 6.17 -25.04
N LYS A 3 -23.57 6.04 -25.31
CA LYS A 3 -22.75 4.96 -24.76
C LYS A 3 -22.47 5.28 -23.30
N LYS A 4 -23.24 4.70 -22.37
CA LYS A 4 -22.89 4.71 -20.95
C LYS A 4 -21.59 3.94 -20.75
N ALA A 5 -20.56 4.60 -20.23
CA ALA A 5 -19.38 3.94 -19.71
C ALA A 5 -19.80 3.21 -18.42
N PHE A 6 -19.86 1.87 -18.47
CA PHE A 6 -20.11 1.06 -17.28
C PHE A 6 -18.86 1.07 -16.39
N SER A 7 -19.05 1.30 -15.09
CA SER A 7 -17.96 1.16 -14.13
C SER A 7 -17.76 -0.32 -13.80
N PHE A 8 -16.53 -0.74 -13.53
CA PHE A 8 -16.25 -2.11 -13.07
C PHE A 8 -16.91 -2.44 -11.72
N ASP A 9 -17.38 -1.42 -10.99
CA ASP A 9 -18.13 -1.57 -9.75
C ASP A 9 -19.59 -1.99 -9.94
N ASP A 10 -20.12 -1.87 -11.16
CA ASP A 10 -21.49 -2.24 -11.50
C ASP A 10 -21.66 -3.76 -11.73
N PHE A 11 -20.55 -4.50 -11.77
CA PHE A 11 -20.54 -5.94 -12.06
C PHE A 11 -20.27 -6.77 -10.81
N ASP A 12 -21.01 -7.88 -10.68
CA ASP A 12 -20.77 -8.89 -9.64
C ASP A 12 -19.47 -9.68 -9.88
N ALA A 13 -19.01 -10.38 -8.84
CA ALA A 13 -17.75 -11.11 -8.88
C ALA A 13 -17.74 -12.24 -9.93
N ASP A 14 -18.88 -12.86 -10.19
CA ASP A 14 -19.01 -13.95 -11.17
C ASP A 14 -18.95 -13.43 -12.62
N THR A 15 -19.52 -12.25 -12.88
CA THR A 15 -19.48 -11.58 -14.18
C THR A 15 -18.09 -11.05 -14.48
N LEU A 16 -17.41 -10.49 -13.49
CA LEU A 16 -15.99 -10.09 -13.61
C LEU A 16 -15.08 -11.29 -13.90
N ARG A 17 -15.31 -12.42 -13.23
CA ARG A 17 -14.57 -13.67 -13.48
C ARG A 17 -14.77 -14.19 -14.90
N LYS A 18 -16.01 -14.15 -15.42
CA LYS A 18 -16.33 -14.55 -16.80
C LYS A 18 -15.71 -13.63 -17.86
N MET A 19 -15.50 -12.35 -17.53
CA MET A 19 -14.81 -11.39 -18.39
C MET A 19 -13.28 -11.44 -18.28
N GLY A 20 -12.72 -12.29 -17.41
CA GLY A 20 -11.27 -12.39 -17.18
C GLY A 20 -10.69 -11.17 -16.46
N VAL A 21 -11.53 -10.32 -15.85
CA VAL A 21 -11.11 -9.10 -15.15
C VAL A 21 -11.14 -9.37 -13.65
N ALA A 22 -10.00 -9.24 -12.98
CA ALA A 22 -9.96 -9.31 -11.52
C ALA A 22 -10.36 -7.95 -10.93
N LYS A 23 -11.26 -7.96 -9.93
CA LYS A 23 -11.61 -6.73 -9.22
C LYS A 23 -10.34 -6.13 -8.59
N PRO A 24 -10.09 -4.82 -8.72
CA PRO A 24 -8.97 -4.17 -8.04
C PRO A 24 -9.06 -4.46 -6.54
N ARG A 25 -7.99 -5.03 -5.97
CA ARG A 25 -7.92 -5.24 -4.53
C ARG A 25 -7.75 -3.88 -3.86
N THR A 26 -8.80 -3.37 -3.24
CA THR A 26 -8.71 -2.23 -2.35
C THR A 26 -8.06 -2.70 -1.04
N LYS A 27 -6.75 -2.50 -0.92
CA LYS A 27 -6.08 -2.68 0.38
C LYS A 27 -6.43 -1.48 1.25
N THR A 28 -7.24 -1.70 2.27
CA THR A 28 -7.45 -0.74 3.34
C THR A 28 -6.19 -0.70 4.22
N PHE A 29 -5.48 0.42 4.17
CA PHE A 29 -4.43 0.69 5.16
C PHE A 29 -5.10 0.93 6.51
N THR A 30 -5.06 -0.09 7.36
CA THR A 30 -5.55 0.00 8.75
C THR A 30 -4.40 0.42 9.65
N ALA A 31 -4.72 1.01 10.81
CA ALA A 31 -3.70 1.35 11.82
C ALA A 31 -2.86 0.14 12.26
N GLU A 32 -3.42 -1.07 12.20
CA GLU A 32 -2.70 -2.31 12.46
C GLU A 32 -1.67 -2.64 11.36
N HIS A 33 -2.01 -2.42 10.10
CA HIS A 33 -1.06 -2.58 9.00
C HIS A 33 0.11 -1.59 9.12
N GLU A 34 -0.14 -0.35 9.55
CA GLU A 34 0.92 0.63 9.81
C GLU A 34 1.85 0.19 10.92
N ARG A 35 1.30 -0.31 12.05
CA ARG A 35 2.11 -0.85 13.15
C ARG A 35 3.00 -1.99 12.70
N GLN A 36 2.46 -2.96 11.96
CA GLN A 36 3.22 -4.09 11.45
C GLN A 36 4.31 -3.64 10.47
N PHE A 37 4.03 -2.65 9.64
CA PHE A 37 5.01 -2.10 8.71
C PHE A 37 6.13 -1.36 9.44
N ALA A 38 5.79 -0.54 10.44
CA ALA A 38 6.75 0.13 11.30
C ALA A 38 7.67 -0.87 12.01
N ILE A 39 7.14 -1.96 12.57
CA ILE A 39 7.93 -3.02 13.21
C ILE A 39 8.90 -3.67 12.20
N LYS A 40 8.43 -3.99 10.99
CA LYS A 40 9.29 -4.55 9.93
C LYS A 40 10.46 -3.63 9.58
N VAL A 41 10.18 -2.33 9.42
CA VAL A 41 11.22 -1.33 9.12
C VAL A 41 12.19 -1.15 10.28
N LEU A 42 11.69 -1.06 11.51
CA LEU A 42 12.51 -0.90 12.72
C LEU A 42 13.40 -2.12 12.98
N ASN A 43 12.93 -3.33 12.65
CA ASN A 43 13.71 -4.56 12.77
C ASN A 43 14.93 -4.56 11.83
N VAL A 44 14.83 -4.01 10.62
CA VAL A 44 15.95 -3.95 9.68
C VAL A 44 17.09 -3.07 10.21
N ILE A 45 16.74 -2.04 10.98
CA ILE A 45 17.71 -1.09 11.54
C ILE A 45 18.05 -1.38 13.00
N CYS A 46 17.58 -2.49 13.58
CA CYS A 46 17.71 -2.74 15.02
C CYS A 46 19.16 -3.00 15.45
N SER A 47 19.98 -3.55 14.55
CA SER A 47 21.40 -3.85 14.77
C SER A 47 22.32 -2.63 14.63
N LEU A 48 21.79 -1.51 14.13
CA LEU A 48 22.55 -0.28 13.93
C LEU A 48 22.73 0.50 15.24
N GLN A 49 23.84 1.20 15.35
CA GLN A 49 24.08 2.13 16.45
C GLN A 49 23.09 3.30 16.38
N LYS A 50 22.87 3.98 17.52
CA LYS A 50 21.94 5.12 17.61
C LYS A 50 22.22 6.20 16.55
N SER A 51 23.50 6.53 16.33
CA SER A 51 23.95 7.51 15.33
C SER A 51 23.58 7.13 13.90
N GLU A 52 23.73 5.84 13.56
CA GLU A 52 23.43 5.27 12.24
C GLU A 52 21.92 5.24 12.00
N ARG A 53 21.12 4.81 12.99
CA ARG A 53 19.65 4.87 12.92
C ARG A 53 19.15 6.29 12.68
N SER A 54 19.69 7.28 13.41
CA SER A 54 19.33 8.69 13.21
C SER A 54 19.72 9.22 11.82
N ARG A 55 20.77 8.68 11.19
CA ARG A 55 21.14 9.06 9.82
C ARG A 55 20.19 8.46 8.79
N VAL A 56 19.87 7.17 8.92
CA VAL A 56 18.93 6.46 8.03
C VAL A 56 17.54 7.08 8.09
N LEU A 57 17.01 7.34 9.29
CA LEU A 57 15.69 7.93 9.47
C LEU A 57 15.62 9.35 8.88
N ARG A 58 16.63 10.20 9.09
CA ARG A 58 16.68 11.53 8.47
C ARG A 58 16.67 11.46 6.95
N ARG A 59 17.44 10.54 6.36
CA ARG A 59 17.45 10.36 4.90
C ARG A 59 16.10 9.91 4.38
N ALA A 60 15.44 8.97 5.07
CA ALA A 60 14.11 8.48 4.69
C ALA A 60 13.05 9.60 4.73
N VAL A 61 13.08 10.47 5.75
CA VAL A 61 12.20 11.65 5.82
C VAL A 61 12.43 12.57 4.63
N THR A 62 13.67 12.94 4.34
CA THR A 62 13.99 13.81 3.20
C THR A 62 13.53 13.24 1.86
N MET A 63 13.59 11.92 1.66
CA MET A 63 13.14 11.27 0.42
C MET A 63 11.62 11.19 0.29
N ASN A 64 10.87 11.22 1.39
CA ASN A 64 9.41 11.17 1.38
C ASN A 64 8.76 12.56 1.26
N GLU A 65 9.51 13.62 1.58
CA GLU A 65 9.05 15.02 1.46
C GLU A 65 9.25 15.61 0.05
N THR A 66 9.90 14.88 -0.86
CA THR A 66 10.06 15.19 -2.29
C THR A 66 9.13 14.35 -3.16
#